data_AF-A0A2A6HJS9-F1
#
_entry.id   AF-A0A2A6HJS9-F1
#
_cell.length_a   1.000
_cell.length_b   1.000
_cell.length_c   1.000
_cell.angle_alpha   90.00
_cell.angle_beta   90.00
_cell.angle_gamma   90.00
#
_symmetry.space_group_name_H-M   'P 1'
#
loop_
_entity.id
_entity.type
_entity.pdbx_description
1 polymer ?
#
loop_
_entity_poly.entity_id
_entity_poly.type
_entity_poly.pdbx_seq_one_letter_code
_entity_poly.pdbx_strand_id
1 'polypeptide(L)'
;MNSVIRTCFISAPSGVKLDVLRHALASRGIEVLVPDGLSEGADISAETNSLVARADLVIGVLTTERRSAWVLFELGLAWANKRRIMLIASSSKSDFIPSNLQRLLVIRSKVNNAEAIGFALDQLLAAPASDMREPSTKRPLPTGPVPDASVVAQQVRDAVQTRNGFALEKLVAEALQKSGVQVIVEPPGPDHGADMAIWSDVLEPVTGNPLLIEIKTRLSSRSEARTAATTLSKHLSASGTPWGLLLYGEGLEPSVKISSSLPPNILAIDLVTLFDRMTRQAFEEVVKDLRNQKVHGNYP
;
A
#
# COMPACT_ATOMS: atom_id res chain seq x y z
N MET A 1 15.76 14.79 -1.07
CA MET A 1 14.97 15.64 -0.15
C MET A 1 13.62 14.94 0.00
N ASN A 2 13.28 14.42 1.17
CA ASN A 2 11.93 13.86 1.40
C ASN A 2 10.92 15.01 1.27
N SER A 3 10.01 14.96 0.29
CA SER A 3 8.96 15.97 0.18
C SER A 3 8.01 15.80 1.37
N VAL A 4 8.03 16.75 2.29
CA VAL A 4 7.08 16.78 3.41
C VAL A 4 5.75 17.28 2.87
N ILE A 5 4.73 16.42 2.84
CA ILE A 5 3.38 16.79 2.43
C ILE A 5 2.78 17.69 3.50
N ARG A 6 2.45 18.93 3.15
CA ARG A 6 1.87 19.92 4.08
C ARG A 6 0.54 20.46 3.61
N THR A 7 0.32 20.47 2.30
CA THR A 7 -0.88 21.03 1.70
C THR A 7 -1.62 20.00 0.86
N CYS A 8 -2.95 20.00 0.95
CA CYS A 8 -3.82 19.09 0.24
C CYS A 8 -4.93 19.83 -0.50
N PHE A 9 -5.16 19.51 -1.76
CA PHE A 9 -6.37 19.88 -2.48
C PHE A 9 -7.34 18.69 -2.52
N ILE A 10 -8.61 18.91 -2.19
CA ILE A 10 -9.64 17.85 -2.22
C ILE A 10 -10.60 18.13 -3.38
N SER A 11 -10.62 17.21 -4.32
CA SER A 11 -11.58 17.17 -5.43
C SER A 11 -12.70 16.19 -5.10
N ALA A 12 -13.95 16.67 -5.01
CA ALA A 12 -15.10 15.83 -4.70
C ALA A 12 -16.39 16.36 -5.34
N PRO A 13 -17.36 15.49 -5.69
CA PRO A 13 -18.68 15.91 -6.13
C PRO A 13 -19.39 16.76 -5.06
N SER A 14 -20.29 17.64 -5.51
CA SER A 14 -21.11 18.44 -4.60
C SER A 14 -21.99 17.56 -3.71
N GLY A 15 -22.10 17.95 -2.43
CA GLY A 15 -22.91 17.25 -1.42
C GLY A 15 -22.20 16.07 -0.72
N VAL A 16 -20.96 15.74 -1.10
CA VAL A 16 -20.15 14.76 -0.36
C VAL A 16 -19.73 15.37 0.99
N LYS A 17 -19.99 14.65 2.09
CA LYS A 17 -19.55 15.04 3.44
C LYS A 17 -18.07 14.71 3.61
N LEU A 18 -17.24 15.73 3.73
CA LEU A 18 -15.78 15.61 3.80
C LEU A 18 -15.22 15.77 5.22
N ASP A 19 -16.07 15.88 6.25
CA ASP A 19 -15.63 16.19 7.62
C ASP A 19 -14.61 15.19 8.16
N VAL A 20 -14.86 13.90 7.93
CA VAL A 20 -13.95 12.81 8.34
C VAL A 20 -12.61 12.92 7.64
N LEU A 21 -12.60 13.19 6.33
CA LEU A 21 -11.37 13.35 5.55
C LEU A 21 -10.59 14.59 5.99
N ARG A 22 -11.27 15.73 6.17
CA ARG A 22 -10.66 16.99 6.65
C ARG A 22 -10.06 16.82 8.04
N HIS A 23 -10.76 16.14 8.94
CA HIS A 23 -10.27 15.84 10.29
C HIS A 23 -9.04 14.93 10.25
N ALA A 24 -9.07 13.88 9.43
CA ALA A 24 -7.94 12.96 9.26
C ALA A 24 -6.68 13.68 8.73
N LEU A 25 -6.84 14.61 7.77
CA LEU A 25 -5.74 15.45 7.25
C LEU A 25 -5.20 16.41 8.31
N ALA A 26 -6.09 17.12 9.01
CA ALA A 26 -5.70 18.06 10.06
C ALA A 26 -4.95 17.38 11.21
N SER A 27 -5.37 16.18 11.62
CA SER A 27 -4.68 15.39 12.65
C SER A 27 -3.23 15.02 12.30
N ARG A 28 -2.88 15.05 11.00
CA ARG A 28 -1.54 14.79 10.46
C ARG A 28 -0.79 16.08 10.08
N GLY A 29 -1.33 17.24 10.43
CA GLY A 29 -0.74 18.54 10.12
C GLY A 29 -0.81 18.93 8.64
N ILE A 30 -1.76 18.35 7.88
CA ILE A 30 -1.95 18.67 6.47
C ILE A 30 -3.08 19.70 6.33
N GLU A 31 -2.75 20.86 5.78
CA GLU A 31 -3.68 21.95 5.51
C GLU A 31 -4.48 21.68 4.22
N VAL A 32 -5.80 21.83 4.28
CA VAL A 32 -6.66 21.71 3.09
C VAL A 32 -6.77 23.07 2.42
N LEU A 33 -6.29 23.16 1.18
CA LEU A 33 -6.42 24.35 0.35
C LEU A 33 -7.88 24.51 -0.09
N VAL A 34 -8.43 25.70 0.13
CA VAL A 34 -9.78 26.09 -0.26
C VAL A 34 -9.66 27.33 -1.15
N PRO A 35 -10.53 27.50 -2.17
CA PRO A 35 -10.60 28.75 -2.92
C PRO A 35 -10.79 29.95 -1.99
N ASP A 36 -10.00 31.00 -2.17
CA ASP A 36 -10.03 32.22 -1.34
C ASP A 36 -11.14 33.17 -1.82
N GLY A 37 -12.36 32.65 -1.95
CA GLY A 37 -13.52 33.39 -2.43
C GLY A 37 -13.40 33.80 -3.91
N LEU A 38 -14.40 33.42 -4.71
CA LEU A 38 -14.48 33.87 -6.09
C LEU A 38 -14.70 35.39 -6.11
N SER A 39 -13.64 36.14 -6.42
CA SER A 39 -13.79 37.54 -6.80
C SER A 39 -14.71 37.60 -8.03
N GLU A 40 -15.65 38.55 -8.09
CA GLU A 40 -16.56 38.67 -9.23
C GLU A 40 -15.76 38.80 -10.55
N GLY A 41 -15.86 37.79 -11.41
CA GLY A 41 -15.13 37.71 -12.69
C GLY A 41 -13.88 36.81 -12.72
N ALA A 42 -13.52 36.16 -11.62
CA ALA A 42 -12.43 35.17 -11.62
C ALA A 42 -12.81 33.90 -12.42
N ASP A 43 -11.91 33.44 -13.28
CA ASP A 43 -12.05 32.15 -13.95
C ASP A 43 -11.81 31.02 -12.95
N ILE A 44 -12.89 30.34 -12.56
CA ILE A 44 -12.90 29.17 -11.66
C ILE A 44 -11.85 28.14 -12.10
N SER A 45 -11.65 27.97 -13.40
CA SER A 45 -10.68 26.99 -13.94
C SER A 45 -9.24 27.38 -13.64
N ALA A 46 -8.93 28.69 -13.73
CA ALA A 46 -7.60 29.21 -13.44
C ALA A 46 -7.28 29.15 -11.94
N GLU A 47 -8.27 29.44 -11.09
CA GLU A 47 -8.13 29.34 -9.64
C GLU A 47 -7.93 27.89 -9.19
N THR A 48 -8.75 26.96 -9.68
CA THR A 48 -8.59 25.53 -9.40
C THR A 48 -7.21 25.03 -9.83
N ASN A 49 -6.73 25.40 -11.02
CA ASN A 49 -5.40 25.01 -11.48
C ASN A 49 -4.29 25.57 -10.57
N SER A 50 -4.43 26.81 -10.09
CA SER A 50 -3.51 27.41 -9.12
C SER A 50 -3.49 26.65 -7.79
N LEU A 51 -4.65 26.26 -7.25
CA LEU A 51 -4.75 25.48 -6.03
C LEU A 51 -4.13 24.08 -6.18
N VAL A 52 -4.44 23.38 -7.27
CA VAL A 52 -3.86 22.07 -7.60
C VAL A 52 -2.34 22.18 -7.76
N ALA A 53 -1.85 23.24 -8.40
CA ALA A 53 -0.42 23.47 -8.58
C ALA A 53 0.31 23.82 -7.27
N ARG A 54 -0.39 24.35 -6.26
CA ARG A 54 0.19 24.67 -4.95
C ARG A 54 0.15 23.50 -3.97
N ALA A 55 -0.74 22.54 -4.18
CA ALA A 55 -0.88 21.40 -3.29
C ALA A 55 0.31 20.42 -3.39
N ASP A 56 0.68 19.81 -2.28
CA ASP A 56 1.62 18.68 -2.24
C ASP A 56 0.90 17.35 -2.55
N LEU A 57 -0.35 17.26 -2.09
CA LEU A 57 -1.25 16.12 -2.24
C LEU A 57 -2.56 16.54 -2.88
N VAL A 58 -3.09 15.72 -3.78
CA VAL A 58 -4.43 15.86 -4.33
C VAL A 58 -5.24 14.61 -4.02
N ILE A 59 -6.39 14.78 -3.38
CA ILE A 59 -7.32 13.69 -3.07
C ILE A 59 -8.56 13.82 -3.94
N GLY A 60 -8.80 12.83 -4.80
CA GLY A 60 -10.03 12.72 -5.56
C GLY A 60 -11.03 11.80 -4.87
N VAL A 61 -12.29 12.21 -4.76
CA VAL A 61 -13.39 11.38 -4.25
C VAL A 61 -14.31 11.04 -5.41
N LEU A 62 -14.38 9.76 -5.78
CA LEU A 62 -15.32 9.27 -6.79
C LEU A 62 -16.58 8.72 -6.13
N THR A 63 -17.72 9.05 -6.72
CA THR A 63 -19.01 8.45 -6.37
C THR A 63 -19.61 7.74 -7.58
N THR A 64 -20.61 6.89 -7.34
CA THR A 64 -21.34 6.11 -8.36
C THR A 64 -22.06 6.95 -9.40
N GLU A 65 -22.16 8.27 -9.20
CA GLU A 65 -22.84 9.16 -10.13
C GLU A 65 -21.89 9.66 -11.23
N ARG A 66 -22.45 9.98 -12.41
CA ARG A 66 -21.73 10.66 -13.52
C ARG A 66 -21.06 12.01 -13.12
N ARG A 67 -21.19 12.42 -11.86
CA ARG A 67 -20.60 13.62 -11.24
C ARG A 67 -19.09 13.52 -11.00
N SER A 68 -18.49 12.36 -11.24
CA SER A 68 -17.05 12.16 -11.08
C SER A 68 -16.21 12.69 -12.26
N ALA A 69 -16.81 13.13 -13.38
CA ALA A 69 -16.07 13.62 -14.55
C ALA A 69 -15.19 14.84 -14.24
N TRP A 70 -15.70 15.76 -13.42
CA TRP A 70 -14.94 16.93 -12.97
C TRP A 70 -13.76 16.54 -12.08
N VAL A 71 -13.98 15.58 -11.17
CA VAL A 71 -12.92 15.02 -10.32
C VAL A 71 -11.81 14.43 -11.18
N LEU A 72 -12.17 13.61 -12.18
CA LEU A 72 -11.19 13.03 -13.10
C LEU A 72 -10.40 14.09 -13.88
N PHE A 73 -11.03 15.21 -14.26
CA PHE A 73 -10.35 16.33 -14.91
C PHE A 73 -9.33 16.99 -13.97
N GLU A 74 -9.72 17.32 -12.74
CA GLU A 74 -8.82 17.90 -11.73
C GLU A 74 -7.69 16.95 -11.34
N LEU A 75 -7.95 15.64 -11.28
CA LEU A 75 -6.92 14.62 -11.12
C LEU A 75 -5.95 14.57 -12.32
N GLY A 76 -6.45 14.81 -13.53
CA GLY A 76 -5.62 14.97 -14.73
C GLY A 76 -4.68 16.17 -14.62
N LEU A 77 -5.17 17.31 -14.11
CA LEU A 77 -4.33 18.49 -13.83
C LEU A 77 -3.29 18.19 -12.75
N ALA A 78 -3.68 17.52 -11.68
CA ALA A 78 -2.77 17.11 -10.62
C ALA A 78 -1.66 16.19 -11.15
N TRP A 79 -2.03 15.25 -12.02
CA TRP A 79 -1.10 14.33 -12.67
C TRP A 79 -0.11 15.07 -13.56
N ALA A 80 -0.60 16.00 -14.38
CA ALA A 80 0.24 16.84 -15.24
C ALA A 80 1.22 17.70 -14.43
N ASN A 81 0.80 18.18 -13.25
CA ASN A 81 1.62 18.93 -12.31
C ASN A 81 2.52 18.05 -11.42
N LYS A 82 2.58 16.73 -11.67
CA LYS A 82 3.37 15.76 -10.89
C LYS A 82 3.06 15.80 -9.38
N ARG A 83 1.80 16.09 -9.04
CA ARG A 83 1.34 16.10 -7.66
C ARG A 83 1.08 14.68 -7.21
N ARG A 84 1.28 14.45 -5.91
CA ARG A 84 0.93 13.16 -5.34
C ARG A 84 -0.58 13.03 -5.34
N ILE A 85 -1.11 11.92 -5.82
CA ILE A 85 -2.56 11.70 -5.93
C ILE A 85 -2.97 10.50 -5.11
N MET A 86 -4.06 10.67 -4.36
CA MET A 86 -4.81 9.58 -3.72
C MET A 86 -6.25 9.63 -4.21
N LEU A 87 -6.84 8.46 -4.42
CA LEU A 87 -8.22 8.33 -4.88
C LEU A 87 -9.05 7.62 -3.81
N ILE A 88 -10.23 8.13 -3.51
CA ILE A 88 -11.23 7.46 -2.67
C ILE A 88 -12.40 7.12 -3.58
N ALA A 89 -12.64 5.84 -3.81
CA ALA A 89 -13.78 5.35 -4.58
C ALA A 89 -14.70 4.54 -3.67
N SER A 90 -16.01 4.59 -3.92
CA SER A 90 -16.97 3.79 -3.17
C SER A 90 -16.71 2.29 -3.42
N SER A 91 -16.99 1.47 -2.41
CA SER A 91 -16.80 0.01 -2.48
C SER A 91 -17.77 -0.70 -3.47
N SER A 92 -18.62 0.05 -4.19
CA SER A 92 -19.48 -0.46 -5.25
C SER A 92 -18.65 -0.84 -6.48
N LYS A 93 -18.87 -2.07 -6.99
CA LYS A 93 -18.21 -2.61 -8.21
C LYS A 93 -18.44 -1.75 -9.49
N SER A 94 -19.35 -0.78 -9.44
CA SER A 94 -19.75 0.07 -10.56
C SER A 94 -18.93 1.35 -10.73
N ASP A 95 -18.01 1.66 -9.81
CA ASP A 95 -17.21 2.87 -9.89
C ASP A 95 -16.14 2.69 -10.98
N PHE A 96 -16.40 3.29 -12.15
CA PHE A 96 -15.46 3.27 -13.27
C PHE A 96 -14.21 4.07 -12.90
N ILE A 97 -13.13 3.35 -12.63
CA ILE A 97 -11.79 3.93 -12.48
C ILE A 97 -11.05 3.66 -13.79
N PRO A 98 -10.72 4.69 -14.58
CA PRO A 98 -9.86 4.54 -15.75
C PRO A 98 -8.61 3.73 -15.39
N SER A 99 -8.20 2.78 -16.24
CA SER A 99 -7.04 1.91 -16.04
C SER A 99 -5.77 2.67 -15.65
N ASN A 100 -5.64 3.89 -16.15
CA ASN A 100 -4.48 4.76 -15.95
C ASN A 100 -4.38 5.26 -14.50
N LEU A 101 -5.51 5.32 -13.79
CA LEU A 101 -5.60 5.73 -12.38
C LEU A 101 -5.47 4.56 -11.41
N GLN A 102 -5.37 3.31 -11.89
CA GLN A 102 -5.14 2.14 -11.02
C GLN A 102 -3.71 2.11 -10.43
N ARG A 103 -2.81 2.92 -10.98
CA ARG A 103 -1.45 3.14 -10.46
C ARG A 103 -1.38 4.16 -9.32
N LEU A 104 -2.52 4.77 -9.00
CA LEU A 104 -2.62 5.67 -7.87
C LEU A 104 -2.95 4.86 -6.62
N LEU A 105 -2.67 5.43 -5.45
CA LEU A 105 -3.20 4.86 -4.21
C LEU A 105 -4.72 5.03 -4.22
N VAL A 106 -5.44 3.94 -4.53
CA VAL A 106 -6.91 3.91 -4.61
C VAL A 106 -7.47 3.22 -3.38
N ILE A 107 -8.16 3.98 -2.54
CA ILE A 107 -8.95 3.48 -1.41
C ILE A 107 -10.34 3.10 -1.91
N ARG A 108 -10.76 1.85 -1.71
CA ARG A 108 -12.12 1.39 -2.04
C ARG A 108 -13.02 1.36 -0.80
N SER A 109 -13.31 2.53 -0.27
CA SER A 109 -14.06 2.68 0.99
C SER A 109 -15.04 3.85 0.90
N LYS A 110 -16.01 3.88 1.82
CA LYS A 110 -16.86 5.06 1.99
C LYS A 110 -16.02 6.23 2.52
N VAL A 111 -16.30 7.44 2.06
CA VAL A 111 -15.59 8.67 2.46
C VAL A 111 -15.71 9.01 3.96
N ASN A 112 -16.63 8.36 4.67
CA ASN A 112 -16.81 8.52 6.12
C ASN A 112 -16.11 7.42 6.95
N ASN A 113 -15.38 6.51 6.31
CA ASN A 113 -14.62 5.48 7.02
C ASN A 113 -13.28 6.05 7.51
N ALA A 114 -13.28 6.59 8.74
CA ALA A 114 -12.13 7.24 9.34
C ALA A 114 -10.90 6.32 9.45
N GLU A 115 -11.12 5.04 9.75
CA GLU A 115 -10.05 4.04 9.90
C GLU A 115 -9.35 3.79 8.56
N ALA A 116 -10.12 3.50 7.50
CA ALA A 116 -9.57 3.26 6.16
C ALA A 116 -8.84 4.48 5.60
N ILE A 117 -9.41 5.68 5.82
CA ILE A 117 -8.78 6.94 5.39
C ILE A 117 -7.50 7.20 6.18
N GLY A 118 -7.53 7.02 7.50
CA GLY A 118 -6.38 7.19 8.36
C GLY A 118 -5.23 6.29 7.94
N PHE A 119 -5.50 4.99 7.83
CA PHE A 119 -4.52 4.00 7.39
C PHE A 119 -3.89 4.37 6.05
N ALA A 120 -4.69 4.68 5.04
CA ALA A 120 -4.17 5.00 3.72
C ALA A 120 -3.38 6.33 3.69
N LEU A 121 -3.76 7.31 4.51
CA LEU A 121 -2.97 8.54 4.69
C LEU A 121 -1.64 8.24 5.37
N ASP A 122 -1.62 7.36 6.37
CA ASP A 122 -0.37 6.92 7.02
C ASP A 122 0.54 6.23 6.02
N GLN A 123 -0.02 5.33 5.20
CA GLN A 123 0.72 4.70 4.11
C GLN A 123 1.22 5.71 3.08
N LEU A 124 0.41 6.69 2.72
CA LEU A 124 0.82 7.74 1.81
C LEU A 124 1.96 8.58 2.41
N LEU A 125 1.87 8.98 3.66
CA LEU A 125 2.91 9.80 4.30
C LEU A 125 4.21 9.02 4.56
N ALA A 126 4.07 7.73 4.86
CA ALA A 126 5.18 6.81 5.01
C ALA A 126 5.91 6.63 3.68
N ALA A 127 5.17 6.50 2.57
CA ALA A 127 5.80 6.17 1.30
C ALA A 127 6.85 7.21 0.90
N PRO A 128 7.98 6.74 0.31
CA PRO A 128 9.04 7.62 -0.13
C PRO A 128 8.45 8.65 -1.10
N ALA A 129 9.06 9.83 -1.17
CA ALA A 129 8.72 10.81 -2.19
C ALA A 129 9.01 10.17 -3.55
N SER A 130 8.01 9.46 -4.09
CA SER A 130 8.11 8.80 -5.37
C SER A 130 8.23 9.93 -6.36
N ASP A 131 9.40 10.03 -6.96
CA ASP A 131 9.54 10.74 -8.20
C ASP A 131 8.53 10.05 -9.15
N MET A 132 7.35 10.65 -9.35
CA MET A 132 6.50 10.41 -10.53
C MET A 132 7.25 10.81 -11.84
N ARG A 133 8.59 10.83 -11.81
CA ARG A 133 9.48 11.08 -12.92
C ARG A 133 9.62 9.79 -13.69
N GLU A 134 8.70 9.70 -14.65
CA GLU A 134 8.74 8.77 -15.77
C GLU A 134 8.51 7.31 -15.36
N PRO A 135 7.83 6.50 -16.21
CA PRO A 135 8.00 5.06 -16.10
C PRO A 135 9.51 4.83 -16.09
N SER A 136 10.02 4.18 -15.04
CA SER A 136 11.44 3.94 -14.85
C SER A 136 11.97 3.07 -16.01
N THR A 137 12.22 3.69 -17.16
CA THR A 137 13.06 3.12 -18.18
C THR A 137 14.44 3.08 -17.55
N LYS A 138 14.79 1.92 -16.98
CA LYS A 138 16.13 1.57 -16.50
C LYS A 138 16.52 2.15 -15.13
N ARG A 139 15.70 2.04 -14.09
CA ARG A 139 16.33 1.79 -12.79
C ARG A 139 16.83 0.34 -12.83
N PRO A 140 18.14 0.06 -12.76
CA PRO A 140 18.58 -1.29 -12.58
C PRO A 140 17.92 -1.77 -11.29
N LEU A 141 17.13 -2.85 -11.38
CA LEU A 141 16.62 -3.48 -10.17
C LEU A 141 17.83 -3.70 -9.25
N PRO A 142 17.76 -3.40 -7.94
CA PRO A 142 18.60 -4.13 -7.02
C PRO A 142 18.16 -5.60 -7.11
N THR A 143 18.82 -6.35 -7.99
CA THR A 143 18.47 -7.72 -8.41
C THR A 143 19.53 -8.73 -8.00
N GLY A 144 20.41 -8.35 -7.08
CA GLY A 144 21.33 -9.29 -6.49
C GLY A 144 20.61 -10.16 -5.46
N PRO A 145 20.96 -11.44 -5.34
CA PRO A 145 20.79 -12.18 -4.09
C PRO A 145 21.17 -11.31 -2.88
N VAL A 146 20.45 -11.46 -1.77
CA VAL A 146 20.86 -10.82 -0.52
C VAL A 146 22.26 -11.34 -0.15
N PRO A 147 23.30 -10.48 -0.06
CA PRO A 147 24.56 -10.88 0.53
C PRO A 147 24.26 -11.36 1.95
N ASP A 148 24.68 -12.59 2.27
CA ASP A 148 24.46 -13.23 3.57
C ASP A 148 23.00 -13.65 3.87
N ALA A 149 22.16 -13.95 2.87
CA ALA A 149 20.82 -14.50 3.14
C ALA A 149 20.83 -15.78 4.01
N SER A 150 21.91 -16.56 3.98
CA SER A 150 22.10 -17.71 4.88
C SER A 150 22.28 -17.28 6.34
N VAL A 151 22.96 -16.17 6.60
CA VAL A 151 23.11 -15.56 7.93
C VAL A 151 21.78 -14.98 8.39
N VAL A 152 21.06 -14.29 7.51
CA VAL A 152 19.70 -13.78 7.81
C VAL A 152 18.75 -14.94 8.12
N ALA A 153 18.76 -16.01 7.33
CA ALA A 153 17.95 -17.19 7.60
C ALA A 153 18.28 -17.82 8.96
N GLN A 154 19.55 -17.81 9.38
CA GLN A 154 19.94 -18.27 10.71
C GLN A 154 19.41 -17.32 11.81
N GLN A 155 19.57 -16.01 11.65
CA GLN A 155 19.06 -15.02 12.59
C GLN A 155 17.53 -15.09 12.73
N VAL A 156 16.83 -15.37 11.62
CA VAL A 156 15.38 -15.60 11.62
C VAL A 156 15.05 -16.83 12.44
N ARG A 157 15.77 -17.95 12.25
CA ARG A 157 15.57 -19.16 13.06
C ARG A 157 15.72 -18.86 14.55
N ASP A 158 16.75 -18.10 14.92
CA ASP A 158 17.01 -17.74 16.32
C ASP A 158 15.93 -16.80 16.90
N ALA A 159 15.47 -15.81 16.12
CA ALA A 159 14.39 -14.89 16.50
C ALA A 159 13.04 -15.63 16.67
N VAL A 160 12.76 -16.60 15.81
CA VAL A 160 11.57 -17.46 15.91
C VAL A 160 11.63 -18.32 17.17
N GLN A 161 12.80 -18.93 17.47
CA GLN A 161 12.98 -19.74 18.69
C GLN A 161 12.79 -18.93 19.97
N THR A 162 13.26 -17.68 19.99
CA THR A 162 13.12 -16.77 21.13
C THR A 162 11.73 -16.13 21.24
N ARG A 163 10.83 -16.39 20.29
CA ARG A 163 9.44 -15.87 20.22
C ARG A 163 9.36 -14.34 20.31
N ASN A 164 10.39 -13.64 19.86
CA ASN A 164 10.43 -12.19 19.89
C ASN A 164 9.90 -11.61 18.57
N GLY A 165 8.60 -11.28 18.54
CA GLY A 165 7.92 -10.76 17.34
C GLY A 165 8.53 -9.46 16.83
N PHE A 166 8.76 -8.49 17.72
CA PHE A 166 9.37 -7.22 17.36
C PHE A 166 10.79 -7.37 16.77
N ALA A 167 11.61 -8.26 17.36
CA ALA A 167 12.94 -8.54 16.81
C ALA A 167 12.87 -9.22 15.44
N LEU A 168 11.86 -10.09 15.22
CA LEU A 168 11.61 -10.75 13.95
C LEU A 168 11.19 -9.75 12.87
N GLU A 169 10.23 -8.86 13.16
CA GLU A 169 9.78 -7.80 12.26
C GLU A 169 10.95 -6.90 11.85
N LYS A 170 11.74 -6.44 12.84
CA LYS A 170 12.92 -5.61 12.58
C LYS A 170 13.94 -6.33 11.69
N LEU A 171 14.21 -7.61 11.94
CA LEU A 171 15.15 -8.39 11.15
C LEU A 171 14.66 -8.57 9.70
N VAL A 172 13.37 -8.87 9.51
CA VAL A 172 12.77 -9.01 8.19
C VAL A 172 12.86 -7.68 7.43
N ALA A 173 12.56 -6.57 8.10
CA ALA A 173 12.72 -5.24 7.52
C ALA A 173 14.15 -4.93 7.09
N GLU A 174 15.13 -5.13 7.96
CA GLU A 174 16.53 -4.89 7.64
C GLU A 174 17.01 -5.75 6.46
N ALA A 175 16.59 -7.02 6.41
CA ALA A 175 16.96 -7.93 5.34
C ALA A 175 16.37 -7.51 3.98
N LEU A 176 15.09 -7.12 3.96
CA LEU A 176 14.42 -6.63 2.76
C LEU A 176 14.99 -5.26 2.31
N GLN A 177 15.33 -4.37 3.25
CA GLN A 177 16.03 -3.11 2.91
C GLN A 177 17.41 -3.38 2.30
N LYS A 178 18.18 -4.33 2.85
CA LYS A 178 19.47 -4.76 2.29
C LYS A 178 19.33 -5.43 0.93
N SER A 179 18.18 -6.03 0.61
CA SER A 179 17.89 -6.55 -0.73
C SER A 179 17.53 -5.44 -1.74
N GLY A 180 17.59 -4.17 -1.32
CA GLY A 180 17.28 -3.00 -2.16
C GLY A 180 15.79 -2.73 -2.34
N VAL A 181 14.94 -3.42 -1.59
CA VAL A 181 13.50 -3.12 -1.55
C VAL A 181 13.28 -1.87 -0.70
N GLN A 182 12.46 -0.94 -1.18
CA GLN A 182 12.04 0.22 -0.40
C GLN A 182 10.98 -0.22 0.61
N VAL A 183 11.45 -0.60 1.79
CA VAL A 183 10.64 -1.06 2.90
C VAL A 183 10.49 0.07 3.90
N ILE A 184 9.25 0.38 4.26
CA ILE A 184 8.98 1.20 5.42
C ILE A 184 8.31 0.33 6.47
N VAL A 185 8.94 0.30 7.64
CA VAL A 185 8.42 -0.32 8.86
C VAL A 185 7.58 0.73 9.55
N GLU A 186 6.33 0.41 9.86
CA GLU A 186 5.53 1.28 10.71
C GLU A 186 6.12 1.24 12.14
N PRO A 187 6.40 2.39 12.78
CA PRO A 187 6.82 2.40 14.18
C PRO A 187 5.66 1.93 15.08
N PRO A 188 5.96 1.38 16.28
CA PRO A 188 4.97 0.79 17.17
C PRO A 188 3.94 1.84 17.61
N GLY A 189 2.72 1.69 17.10
CA GLY A 189 1.50 2.43 17.44
C GLY A 189 0.33 1.45 17.53
N PRO A 190 -0.89 1.90 17.88
CA PRO A 190 -2.03 1.01 18.11
C PRO A 190 -2.40 0.23 16.83
N ASP A 191 -1.99 -1.04 16.81
CA ASP A 191 -2.37 -2.16 15.92
C ASP A 191 -3.15 -1.74 14.65
N HIS A 192 -2.42 -1.22 13.65
CA HIS A 192 -2.95 -0.77 12.36
C HIS A 192 -3.13 -1.90 11.33
N GLY A 193 -2.82 -3.14 11.72
CA GLY A 193 -3.28 -4.34 11.03
C GLY A 193 -2.41 -4.90 9.91
N ALA A 194 -1.26 -4.28 9.65
CA ALA A 194 -0.14 -4.83 8.90
C ALA A 194 1.16 -4.39 9.60
N ASP A 195 2.14 -5.27 9.70
CA ASP A 195 3.42 -4.98 10.36
C ASP A 195 4.36 -4.17 9.45
N MET A 196 4.22 -4.29 8.13
CA MET A 196 5.06 -3.58 7.15
C MET A 196 4.32 -3.26 5.85
N ALA A 197 4.79 -2.25 5.13
CA ALA A 197 4.35 -1.92 3.78
C ALA A 197 5.56 -1.77 2.84
N ILE A 198 5.46 -2.38 1.65
CA ILE A 198 6.50 -2.33 0.62
C ILE A 198 6.00 -1.54 -0.58
N TRP A 199 6.76 -0.53 -0.98
CA TRP A 199 6.55 0.18 -2.23
C TRP A 199 7.52 -0.31 -3.29
N SER A 200 6.98 -0.92 -4.34
CA SER A 200 7.78 -1.40 -5.47
C SER A 200 7.00 -1.22 -6.77
N ASP A 201 7.53 -0.36 -7.66
CA ASP A 201 6.99 -0.16 -9.01
C ASP A 201 6.98 -1.47 -9.82
N VAL A 202 7.89 -2.40 -9.48
CA VAL A 202 7.97 -3.73 -10.11
C VAL A 202 6.81 -4.63 -9.67
N LEU A 203 6.31 -4.46 -8.45
CA LEU A 203 5.19 -5.22 -7.89
C LEU A 203 3.83 -4.60 -8.19
N GLU A 204 3.77 -3.30 -8.46
CA GLU A 204 2.52 -2.57 -8.74
C GLU A 204 1.59 -3.30 -9.73
N PRO A 205 2.06 -3.80 -10.90
CA PRO A 205 1.18 -4.49 -11.86
C PRO A 205 0.69 -5.86 -11.39
N VAL A 206 1.30 -6.44 -10.35
CA VAL A 206 1.12 -7.83 -9.94
C VAL A 206 0.31 -7.91 -8.65
N THR A 207 0.70 -7.13 -7.65
CA THR A 207 0.12 -7.13 -6.30
C THR A 207 -0.48 -5.81 -5.89
N GLY A 208 -0.41 -4.78 -6.75
CA GLY A 208 -0.71 -3.39 -6.36
C GLY A 208 0.42 -2.76 -5.55
N ASN A 209 0.19 -1.53 -5.08
CA ASN A 209 1.19 -0.72 -4.39
C ASN A 209 0.50 0.15 -3.32
N PRO A 210 0.87 0.06 -2.03
CA PRO A 210 1.90 -0.80 -1.44
C PRO A 210 1.51 -2.28 -1.41
N LEU A 211 2.47 -3.19 -1.18
CA LEU A 211 2.22 -4.55 -0.71
C LEU A 211 2.21 -4.54 0.83
N LEU A 212 1.07 -4.86 1.44
CA LEU A 212 0.96 -4.98 2.91
C LEU A 212 1.47 -6.35 3.38
N ILE A 213 2.20 -6.36 4.49
CA ILE A 213 2.82 -7.54 5.07
C ILE A 213 2.41 -7.69 6.54
N GLU A 214 2.00 -8.91 6.89
CA GLU A 214 1.81 -9.35 8.27
C GLU A 214 2.86 -10.41 8.59
N ILE A 215 3.47 -10.34 9.76
CA ILE A 215 4.51 -11.25 10.24
C ILE A 215 4.02 -11.94 11.51
N LYS A 216 4.10 -13.27 11.53
CA LYS A 216 3.81 -14.08 12.71
C LYS A 216 5.01 -14.93 13.09
N THR A 217 5.39 -14.91 14.36
CA THR A 217 6.45 -15.81 14.87
C THR A 217 6.06 -17.27 14.70
N ARG A 218 4.77 -17.59 14.94
CA ARG A 218 4.23 -18.94 14.84
C ARG A 218 2.78 -18.95 14.35
N LEU A 219 2.44 -19.93 13.52
CA LEU A 219 1.07 -20.29 13.15
C LEU A 219 0.80 -21.73 13.60
N SER A 220 0.29 -21.88 14.82
CA SER A 220 0.13 -23.18 15.50
C SER A 220 -1.08 -23.97 15.01
N SER A 221 -2.03 -23.31 14.33
CA SER A 221 -3.24 -23.96 13.81
C SER A 221 -3.74 -23.32 12.52
N ARG A 222 -4.58 -24.07 11.78
CA ARG A 222 -5.28 -23.53 10.60
C ARG A 222 -6.22 -22.37 10.96
N SER A 223 -6.79 -22.39 12.15
CA SER A 223 -7.68 -21.32 12.64
C SER A 223 -6.91 -20.02 12.86
N GLU A 224 -5.70 -20.12 13.43
CA GLU A 224 -4.80 -18.99 13.65
C GLU A 224 -4.33 -18.39 12.32
N ALA A 225 -3.88 -19.23 11.38
CA ALA A 225 -3.50 -18.80 10.04
C ALA A 225 -4.66 -18.10 9.29
N ARG A 226 -5.87 -18.66 9.39
CA ARG A 226 -7.06 -18.07 8.78
C ARG A 226 -7.45 -16.75 9.45
N THR A 227 -7.32 -16.65 10.76
CA THR A 227 -7.59 -15.41 11.51
C THR A 227 -6.63 -14.32 11.07
N ALA A 228 -5.31 -14.58 11.09
CA ALA A 228 -4.30 -13.62 10.64
C ALA A 228 -4.54 -13.17 9.19
N ALA A 229 -4.79 -14.12 8.28
CA ALA A 229 -5.06 -13.80 6.89
C ALA A 229 -6.39 -13.03 6.67
N THR A 230 -7.42 -13.32 7.47
CA THR A 230 -8.69 -12.60 7.41
C THR A 230 -8.52 -11.17 7.93
N THR A 231 -7.75 -10.99 8.99
CA THR A 231 -7.38 -9.66 9.51
C THR A 231 -6.65 -8.87 8.44
N LEU A 232 -5.56 -9.40 7.87
CA LEU A 232 -4.84 -8.74 6.79
C LEU A 232 -5.76 -8.43 5.58
N SER A 233 -6.64 -9.36 5.20
CA SER A 233 -7.60 -9.14 4.09
C SER A 233 -8.60 -8.01 4.36
N LYS A 234 -8.95 -7.73 5.62
CA LYS A 234 -9.79 -6.57 5.97
C LYS A 234 -9.02 -5.27 5.74
N HIS A 235 -7.74 -5.21 6.15
CA HIS A 235 -6.88 -4.05 5.92
C HIS A 235 -6.59 -3.81 4.42
N LEU A 236 -6.45 -4.88 3.64
CA LEU A 236 -6.39 -4.78 2.17
C LEU A 236 -7.65 -4.15 1.57
N SER A 237 -8.83 -4.57 2.04
CA SER A 237 -10.10 -4.01 1.58
C SER A 237 -10.24 -2.53 1.94
N ALA A 238 -9.74 -2.13 3.12
CA ALA A 238 -9.73 -0.75 3.58
C ALA A 238 -8.74 0.12 2.80
N SER A 239 -7.53 -0.38 2.54
CA SER A 239 -6.48 0.34 1.81
C SER A 239 -6.66 0.33 0.29
N GLY A 240 -7.52 -0.55 -0.22
CA GLY A 240 -7.73 -0.79 -1.64
C GLY A 240 -6.56 -1.49 -2.35
N THR A 241 -5.61 -2.02 -1.56
CA THR A 241 -4.53 -2.88 -2.04
C THR A 241 -5.08 -4.26 -2.41
N PRO A 242 -4.79 -4.81 -3.61
CA PRO A 242 -5.40 -6.05 -4.06
C PRO A 242 -4.78 -7.31 -3.44
N TRP A 243 -3.56 -7.26 -2.92
CA TRP A 243 -2.84 -8.40 -2.36
C TRP A 243 -2.08 -8.07 -1.07
N GLY A 244 -1.99 -9.04 -0.17
CA GLY A 244 -1.16 -8.97 1.02
C GLY A 244 -0.31 -10.22 1.18
N LEU A 245 0.77 -10.10 1.95
CA LEU A 245 1.73 -11.16 2.20
C LEU A 245 1.76 -11.51 3.69
N LEU A 246 1.39 -12.74 4.02
CA LEU A 246 1.52 -13.30 5.36
C LEU A 246 2.84 -14.06 5.46
N LEU A 247 3.77 -13.52 6.25
CA LEU A 247 5.05 -14.15 6.58
C LEU A 247 4.94 -14.85 7.92
N TYR A 248 5.53 -16.04 8.04
CA TYR A 248 5.53 -16.77 9.30
C TYR A 248 6.84 -17.49 9.59
N GLY A 249 7.21 -17.56 10.86
CA GLY A 249 8.43 -18.23 11.31
C GLY A 249 8.29 -19.74 11.35
N GLU A 250 7.45 -20.23 12.28
CA GLU A 250 7.09 -21.64 12.41
C GLU A 250 5.61 -21.82 12.03
N GLY A 251 5.29 -22.83 11.22
CA GLY A 251 3.92 -23.07 10.79
C GLY A 251 3.63 -24.55 10.57
N LEU A 252 2.40 -24.87 10.18
CA LEU A 252 2.07 -26.23 9.77
C LEU A 252 2.89 -26.59 8.51
N GLU A 253 3.55 -27.75 8.56
CA GLU A 253 4.21 -28.47 7.44
C GLU A 253 3.46 -28.34 6.09
N PRO A 254 4.17 -28.41 4.96
CA PRO A 254 4.42 -27.31 4.02
C PRO A 254 3.15 -26.62 3.47
N SER A 255 3.22 -25.28 3.47
CA SER A 255 2.65 -24.23 2.60
C SER A 255 1.43 -24.53 1.69
N VAL A 256 1.34 -25.70 1.07
CA VAL A 256 0.31 -26.09 0.10
C VAL A 256 -1.09 -26.20 0.73
N LYS A 257 -1.20 -26.75 1.95
CA LYS A 257 -2.52 -26.93 2.62
C LYS A 257 -3.03 -25.67 3.32
N ILE A 258 -2.14 -24.76 3.70
CA ILE A 258 -2.53 -23.47 4.28
C ILE A 258 -3.07 -22.59 3.17
N SER A 259 -2.36 -22.46 2.05
CA SER A 259 -2.71 -21.56 0.95
C SER A 259 -4.15 -21.74 0.43
N SER A 260 -4.63 -22.99 0.28
CA SER A 260 -6.01 -23.25 -0.17
C SER A 260 -7.10 -22.82 0.83
N SER A 261 -6.74 -22.62 2.10
CA SER A 261 -7.65 -22.21 3.18
C SER A 261 -7.62 -20.71 3.50
N LEU A 262 -6.66 -19.98 2.93
CA LEU A 262 -6.53 -18.54 3.09
C LEU A 262 -7.43 -17.79 2.10
N PRO A 263 -7.83 -16.55 2.41
CA PRO A 263 -8.46 -15.66 1.44
C PRO A 263 -7.69 -15.60 0.11
N PRO A 264 -8.38 -15.42 -1.03
CA PRO A 264 -7.78 -15.52 -2.36
C PRO A 264 -6.70 -14.46 -2.63
N ASN A 265 -6.80 -13.32 -1.95
CA ASN A 265 -5.90 -12.16 -2.02
C ASN A 265 -4.73 -12.20 -1.01
N ILE A 266 -4.54 -13.32 -0.30
CA ILE A 266 -3.46 -13.49 0.67
C ILE A 266 -2.46 -14.52 0.15
N LEU A 267 -1.23 -14.05 -0.04
CA LEU A 267 -0.04 -14.87 -0.27
C LEU A 267 0.54 -15.26 1.09
N ALA A 268 1.12 -16.46 1.20
CA ALA A 268 1.75 -16.90 2.42
C ALA A 268 3.03 -17.67 2.12
N ILE A 269 4.07 -17.43 2.89
CA ILE A 269 5.37 -18.10 2.78
C ILE A 269 6.06 -18.08 4.15
N ASP A 270 6.71 -19.17 4.53
CA ASP A 270 7.52 -19.17 5.74
C ASP A 270 8.81 -18.37 5.52
N LEU A 271 9.31 -17.73 6.57
CA LEU A 271 10.45 -16.82 6.50
C LEU A 271 11.73 -17.54 6.05
N VAL A 272 11.91 -18.81 6.43
CA VAL A 272 13.10 -19.58 6.03
C VAL A 272 13.10 -19.81 4.52
N THR A 273 11.97 -20.26 3.96
CA THR A 273 11.79 -20.45 2.52
C THR A 273 11.89 -19.12 1.77
N LEU A 274 11.34 -18.03 2.31
CA LEU A 274 11.47 -16.71 1.70
C LEU A 274 12.95 -16.31 1.55
N PHE A 275 13.71 -16.36 2.63
CA PHE A 275 15.12 -15.96 2.59
C PHE A 275 15.99 -16.94 1.79
N ASP A 276 15.69 -18.25 1.82
CA ASP A 276 16.35 -19.22 0.92
C ASP A 276 16.08 -18.89 -0.55
N ARG A 277 14.84 -18.58 -0.92
CA ARG A 277 14.53 -18.14 -2.28
C ARG A 277 15.25 -16.83 -2.62
N MET A 278 15.33 -15.90 -1.68
CA MET A 278 16.04 -14.62 -1.86
C MET A 278 17.56 -14.76 -2.02
N THR A 279 18.14 -15.95 -1.78
CA THR A 279 19.54 -16.25 -2.19
C THR A 279 19.72 -16.41 -3.70
N ARG A 280 18.63 -16.65 -4.44
CA ARG A 280 18.66 -16.99 -5.88
C ARG A 280 17.89 -16.02 -6.75
N GLN A 281 16.97 -15.25 -6.19
CA GLN A 281 16.06 -14.35 -6.91
C GLN A 281 15.73 -13.13 -6.04
N ALA A 282 15.34 -12.04 -6.69
CA ALA A 282 14.87 -10.84 -5.97
C ALA A 282 13.54 -11.11 -5.24
N PHE A 283 13.27 -10.34 -4.19
CA PHE A 283 12.03 -10.44 -3.41
C PHE A 283 10.78 -10.33 -4.31
N GLU A 284 10.81 -9.43 -5.28
CA GLU A 284 9.70 -9.18 -6.19
C GLU A 284 9.37 -10.40 -7.06
N GLU A 285 10.38 -11.16 -7.47
CA GLU A 285 10.20 -12.41 -8.22
C GLU A 285 9.60 -13.51 -7.33
N VAL A 286 10.01 -13.58 -6.06
CA VAL A 286 9.39 -14.48 -5.09
C VAL A 286 7.90 -14.20 -4.93
N VAL A 287 7.52 -12.93 -4.79
CA VAL A 287 6.12 -12.50 -4.65
C VAL A 287 5.32 -12.77 -5.93
N LYS A 288 5.89 -12.48 -7.11
CA LYS A 288 5.26 -12.80 -8.40
C LYS A 288 4.95 -14.28 -8.54
N ASP A 289 5.91 -15.13 -8.20
CA ASP A 289 5.74 -16.58 -8.25
C ASP A 289 4.67 -17.06 -7.28
N LEU A 290 4.65 -16.55 -6.05
CA LEU A 290 3.60 -16.90 -5.07
C LEU A 290 2.21 -16.55 -5.60
N ARG A 291 2.06 -15.36 -6.19
CA ARG A 291 0.79 -14.92 -6.80
C ARG A 291 0.42 -15.82 -7.98
N ASN A 292 1.36 -16.14 -8.85
CA ASN A 292 1.11 -16.99 -10.01
C ASN A 292 0.70 -18.41 -9.57
N GLN A 293 1.37 -18.99 -8.59
CA GLN A 293 0.99 -20.28 -7.99
C GLN A 293 -0.42 -20.23 -7.40
N LYS A 294 -0.74 -19.16 -6.66
CA LYS A 294 -2.07 -18.96 -6.05
C LYS A 294 -3.19 -18.82 -7.09
N VAL A 295 -2.95 -18.11 -8.19
CA VAL A 295 -3.95 -17.84 -9.24
C VAL A 295 -4.11 -19.02 -10.20
N HIS A 296 -3.02 -19.69 -10.56
CA HIS A 296 -3.02 -20.75 -11.58
C HIS A 296 -3.13 -22.16 -10.99
N GLY A 297 -3.03 -22.33 -9.67
CA GLY A 297 -3.18 -23.63 -9.01
C GLY A 297 -2.05 -24.62 -9.25
N ASN A 298 -1.00 -24.24 -10.00
CA ASN A 298 0.16 -25.06 -10.25
C ASN A 298 1.10 -25.01 -9.05
N TYR A 299 1.00 -26.03 -8.21
CA TYR A 299 2.06 -26.40 -7.28
C TYR A 299 2.95 -27.43 -7.99
N PRO A 300 4.29 -27.29 -7.95
CA PRO A 300 5.17 -28.42 -8.25
C PRO A 300 4.96 -29.56 -7.24
#